data_AF-A0A438NIP2-F1
#
_entry.id   AF-A0A438NIP2-F1
#
_cell.length_a   1.000
_cell.length_b   1.000
_cell.length_c   1.000
_cell.angle_alpha   90.00
_cell.angle_beta   90.00
_cell.angle_gamma   90.00
#
_symmetry.space_group_name_H-M   'P 1'
#
loop_
_entity.id
_entity.type
_entity.pdbx_description
1 polymer ?
#
loop_
_entity_poly.entity_id
_entity_poly.type
_entity_poly.pdbx_seq_one_letter_code
_entity_poly.pdbx_strand_id
1 'polypeptide(L)'
;MAEPEQPPQLPEAPFPAPPPFWKHFTLANVEKLKQIDQSESSDAKLPLPLAYLRPPPPPAPSAETYTTFGQDQVIDPSQLSSLPLDQLLFDPNDPHLDHAFLLRRLNKSILLNFLELTSTLALDPSQHADKMDDIRRLFLNVHVVINMYRPHQARESTKDLLQEILEDGQREIDECEAMKGRIQTFLDQVATLPSADVVTSDSDQTNPVKPLGGKEDKITLQQKLWEDIKNI
;
A
#
# COMPACT_ATOMS: atom_id res chain seq x y z
N MET A 1 32.42 32.36 46.71
CA MET A 1 31.23 32.27 45.84
C MET A 1 31.21 30.84 45.31
N ALA A 2 30.24 30.04 45.71
CA ALA A 2 30.15 28.64 45.28
C ALA A 2 29.52 28.59 43.88
N GLU A 3 30.18 27.91 42.96
CA GLU A 3 29.63 27.60 41.63
C GLU A 3 28.37 26.73 41.77
N PRO A 4 27.29 27.01 41.03
CA PRO A 4 26.12 26.13 41.01
C PRO A 4 26.48 24.83 40.28
N GLU A 5 26.33 23.69 40.98
CA GLU A 5 26.43 22.36 40.39
C GLU A 5 25.45 22.23 39.22
N GLN A 6 25.99 21.97 38.02
CA GLN A 6 25.17 21.56 36.88
C GLN A 6 24.49 20.22 37.20
N PRO A 7 23.17 20.08 36.98
CA PRO A 7 22.50 18.82 37.18
C PRO A 7 23.13 17.76 36.25
N PRO A 8 23.29 16.50 36.73
CA PRO A 8 23.90 15.45 35.94
C PRO A 8 23.12 15.27 34.64
N GLN A 9 23.79 15.51 33.51
CA GLN A 9 23.24 15.24 32.20
C GLN A 9 23.11 13.72 32.06
N LEU A 10 21.88 13.23 32.18
CA LEU A 10 21.56 11.85 31.85
C LEU A 10 21.95 11.62 30.39
N PRO A 11 22.60 10.49 30.06
CA PRO A 11 22.93 10.19 28.67
C PRO A 11 21.64 10.17 27.85
N GLU A 12 21.51 11.11 26.91
CA GLU A 12 20.40 11.12 25.97
C GLU A 12 20.43 9.80 25.21
N ALA A 13 19.38 8.99 25.38
CA ALA A 13 19.21 7.81 24.55
C ALA A 13 19.20 8.26 23.07
N PRO A 14 19.78 7.48 22.15
CA PRO A 14 19.85 7.85 20.73
C PRO A 14 18.47 7.99 20.07
N PHE A 15 17.40 7.55 20.75
CA PHE A 15 16.03 7.65 20.29
C PHE A 15 15.20 8.44 21.31
N PRO A 16 14.30 9.32 20.83
CA PRO A 16 13.41 10.06 21.71
C PRO A 16 12.52 9.10 22.50
N ALA A 17 12.19 9.48 23.73
CA ALA A 17 11.20 8.75 24.52
C ALA A 17 9.85 8.70 23.76
N PRO A 18 9.07 7.61 23.89
CA PRO A 18 7.78 7.51 23.24
C PRO A 18 6.85 8.65 23.69
N PRO A 19 5.93 9.11 22.81
CA PRO A 19 5.04 10.22 23.12
C PRO A 19 4.26 10.02 24.42
N PRO A 20 4.10 11.07 25.26
CA PRO A 20 3.61 10.93 26.64
C PRO A 20 2.20 10.33 26.75
N PHE A 21 1.42 10.34 25.66
CA PHE A 21 0.07 9.78 25.63
C PHE A 21 0.01 8.28 25.89
N TRP A 22 1.11 7.52 25.73
CA TRP A 22 1.16 6.08 26.02
C TRP A 22 0.73 5.76 27.47
N LYS A 23 0.98 6.69 28.41
CA LYS A 23 0.60 6.52 29.82
C LYS A 23 -0.90 6.44 30.05
N HIS A 24 -1.70 6.91 29.09
CA HIS A 24 -3.16 6.88 29.19
C HIS A 24 -3.77 5.55 28.74
N PHE A 25 -2.99 4.67 28.10
CA PHE A 25 -3.41 3.33 27.64
C PHE A 25 -3.43 2.33 28.80
N THR A 26 -4.34 2.56 29.76
CA THR A 26 -4.60 1.65 30.90
C THR A 26 -5.89 0.86 30.71
N LEU A 27 -5.97 -0.35 31.27
CA LEU A 27 -7.16 -1.20 31.20
C LEU A 27 -8.42 -0.47 31.70
N ALA A 28 -8.30 0.27 32.80
CA ALA A 28 -9.40 1.05 33.37
C ALA A 28 -9.89 2.16 32.42
N ASN A 29 -9.00 2.83 31.69
CA ASN A 29 -9.40 3.87 30.74
C ASN A 29 -10.05 3.26 29.49
N VAL A 30 -9.59 2.09 29.04
CA VAL A 30 -10.19 1.36 27.92
C VAL A 30 -11.60 0.87 28.26
N GLU A 31 -11.82 0.35 29.47
CA GLU A 31 -13.16 -0.05 29.93
C GLU A 31 -14.11 1.15 30.03
N LYS A 32 -13.64 2.28 30.56
CA LYS A 32 -14.41 3.53 30.59
C LYS A 32 -14.78 4.03 29.20
N LEU A 33 -13.85 3.95 28.24
CA LEU A 33 -14.13 4.31 26.85
C LEU A 33 -15.24 3.42 26.27
N LYS A 34 -15.15 2.10 26.48
CA LYS A 34 -16.17 1.14 26.01
C LYS A 34 -17.56 1.41 26.59
N GLN A 35 -17.63 1.77 27.88
CA GLN A 35 -18.89 2.15 28.52
C GLN A 35 -19.48 3.43 27.91
N ILE A 36 -18.63 4.42 27.60
CA ILE A 36 -19.06 5.67 26.96
C ILE A 36 -19.54 5.42 25.53
N ASP A 37 -18.82 4.60 24.76
CA ASP A 37 -19.19 4.22 23.38
C ASP A 37 -20.53 3.48 23.33
N GLN A 38 -20.81 2.65 24.34
CA GLN A 38 -22.10 1.96 24.49
C GLN A 38 -23.26 2.90 24.89
N SER A 39 -22.95 4.07 25.46
CA SER A 39 -23.94 5.04 25.94
C SER A 39 -24.35 6.11 24.91
N GLU A 40 -24.04 5.90 23.62
CA GLU A 40 -24.44 6.72 22.46
C GLU A 40 -24.04 8.22 22.49
N SER A 41 -23.13 8.65 23.38
CA SER A 41 -22.55 10.01 23.33
C SER A 41 -21.24 10.02 22.52
N SER A 42 -21.31 9.69 21.24
CA SER A 42 -20.13 9.55 20.36
C SER A 42 -19.33 10.84 20.17
N ASP A 43 -19.97 12.01 20.25
CA ASP A 43 -19.39 13.34 19.91
C ASP A 43 -19.08 14.25 21.10
N ALA A 44 -19.23 13.78 22.34
CA ALA A 44 -18.86 14.58 23.51
C ALA A 44 -17.34 14.73 23.63
N LYS A 45 -16.84 15.95 23.90
CA LYS A 45 -15.43 16.21 24.20
C LYS A 45 -15.00 15.36 25.39
N LEU A 46 -14.28 14.27 25.12
CA LEU A 46 -13.75 13.37 26.13
C LEU A 46 -12.68 14.08 26.97
N PRO A 47 -12.54 13.72 28.25
CA PRO A 47 -11.42 14.20 29.06
C PRO A 47 -10.09 13.73 28.43
N LEU A 48 -9.04 14.55 28.54
CA LEU A 48 -7.72 14.32 27.92
C LEU A 48 -7.22 12.87 27.97
N PRO A 49 -7.28 12.13 29.11
CA PRO A 49 -6.82 10.75 29.18
C PRO A 49 -7.60 9.75 28.31
N LEU A 50 -8.88 10.01 28.07
CA LEU A 50 -9.73 9.16 27.22
C LEU A 50 -9.68 9.60 25.76
N ALA A 51 -9.45 10.90 25.51
CA ALA A 51 -9.31 11.45 24.17
C ALA A 51 -8.13 10.82 23.41
N TYR A 52 -6.99 10.58 24.08
CA TYR A 52 -5.82 9.94 23.47
C TYR A 52 -6.02 8.46 23.10
N LEU A 53 -7.07 7.81 23.60
CA LEU A 53 -7.40 6.43 23.20
C LEU A 53 -8.14 6.38 21.85
N ARG A 54 -8.68 7.52 21.39
CA ARG A 54 -9.24 7.64 20.05
C ARG A 54 -8.16 8.21 19.11
N PRO A 55 -8.09 7.73 17.86
CA PRO A 55 -7.27 8.37 16.85
C PRO A 55 -7.66 9.85 16.73
N PRO A 56 -6.69 10.77 16.53
CA PRO A 56 -7.01 12.15 16.21
C PRO A 56 -7.83 12.20 14.90
N PRO A 57 -8.69 13.21 14.72
CA PRO A 57 -9.38 13.41 13.45
C PRO A 57 -8.34 13.60 12.34
N PRO A 58 -8.66 13.18 11.09
CA PRO A 58 -7.80 13.44 9.96
C PRO A 58 -7.55 14.96 9.83
N PRO A 59 -6.39 15.37 9.28
CA PRO A 59 -6.15 16.77 8.98
C PRO A 59 -7.26 17.32 8.07
N ALA A 60 -7.58 18.60 8.22
CA ALA A 60 -8.61 19.25 7.41
C ALA A 60 -8.29 19.09 5.91
N PRO A 61 -9.30 19.00 5.03
CA PRO A 61 -9.07 18.91 3.58
C PRO A 61 -8.39 20.17 2.99
N SER A 62 -8.33 21.26 3.76
CA SER A 62 -7.57 22.48 3.44
C SER A 62 -6.11 22.43 3.88
N ALA A 63 -5.68 21.37 4.56
CA ALA A 63 -4.28 21.21 4.91
C ALA A 63 -3.50 20.96 3.61
N GLU A 64 -2.49 21.78 3.34
CA GLU A 64 -1.62 21.64 2.16
C GLU A 64 -0.38 20.79 2.48
N THR A 65 0.01 20.75 3.76
CA THR A 65 1.21 20.07 4.23
C THR A 65 0.93 19.18 5.45
N TYR A 66 1.75 18.13 5.60
CA TYR A 66 1.78 17.27 6.77
C TYR A 66 3.23 17.02 7.20
N THR A 67 3.49 17.06 8.50
CA THR A 67 4.86 16.86 9.02
C THR A 67 5.16 15.37 9.17
N THR A 68 6.20 14.90 8.48
CA THR A 68 6.73 13.54 8.62
C THR A 68 8.20 13.61 8.99
N PHE A 69 8.62 12.94 10.06
CA PHE A 69 10.00 12.94 10.56
C PHE A 69 10.60 14.35 10.77
N GLY A 70 9.77 15.32 11.16
CA GLY A 70 10.17 16.71 11.36
C GLY A 70 10.33 17.53 10.07
N GLN A 71 9.92 16.98 8.92
CA GLN A 71 9.87 17.69 7.64
C GLN A 71 8.44 17.86 7.17
N ASP A 72 8.11 19.06 6.71
CA ASP A 72 6.81 19.32 6.10
C ASP A 72 6.79 18.75 4.69
N GLN A 73 5.84 17.87 4.45
CA GLN A 73 5.59 17.21 3.17
C GLN A 73 4.33 17.80 2.56
N VAL A 74 4.34 18.05 1.26
CA VAL A 74 3.15 18.50 0.52
C VAL A 74 2.22 17.31 0.31
N ILE A 75 0.92 17.49 0.57
CA ILE A 75 -0.09 16.43 0.48
C ILE A 75 -0.29 15.99 -0.98
N ASP A 76 -0.34 16.93 -1.91
CA ASP A 76 -0.43 16.64 -3.33
C ASP A 76 0.68 17.37 -4.12
N PRO A 77 1.80 16.70 -4.43
CA PRO A 77 2.92 17.30 -5.16
C PRO A 77 2.61 17.55 -6.64
N SER A 78 1.42 17.15 -7.12
CA SER A 78 0.94 17.47 -8.46
C SER A 78 0.16 18.79 -8.51
N GLN A 79 -0.18 19.38 -7.36
CA GLN A 79 -0.87 20.66 -7.30
C GLN A 79 0.06 21.82 -7.67
N LEU A 80 -0.47 22.71 -8.52
CA LEU A 80 0.17 23.92 -8.99
C LEU A 80 0.65 24.83 -7.86
N SER A 81 -0.09 24.88 -6.74
CA SER A 81 0.26 25.68 -5.57
C SER A 81 1.59 25.28 -4.90
N SER A 82 2.02 24.02 -5.07
CA SER A 82 3.27 23.50 -4.49
C SER A 82 4.49 23.69 -5.38
N LEU A 83 4.27 24.19 -6.60
CA LEU A 83 5.30 24.34 -7.62
C LEU A 83 5.97 25.71 -7.53
N PRO A 84 7.29 25.81 -7.69
CA PRO A 84 7.98 27.10 -7.75
C PRO A 84 7.75 27.73 -9.13
N LEU A 85 6.58 28.34 -9.34
CA LEU A 85 6.12 28.89 -10.61
C LEU A 85 7.15 29.85 -11.24
N ASP A 86 7.83 30.67 -10.45
CA ASP A 86 8.83 31.63 -10.92
C ASP A 86 10.06 30.96 -11.59
N GLN A 87 10.31 29.69 -11.28
CA GLN A 87 11.47 28.94 -11.78
C GLN A 87 11.10 28.02 -12.95
N LEU A 88 9.82 27.89 -13.30
CA LEU A 88 9.39 27.06 -14.41
C LEU A 88 9.81 27.65 -15.76
N LEU A 89 10.10 26.76 -16.71
CA LEU A 89 10.48 27.07 -18.09
C LEU A 89 9.35 26.76 -19.09
N PHE A 90 8.20 26.31 -18.59
CA PHE A 90 7.02 25.93 -19.35
C PHE A 90 5.76 26.29 -18.56
N ASP A 91 4.63 26.42 -19.25
CA ASP A 91 3.32 26.61 -18.61
C ASP A 91 2.74 25.23 -18.23
N PRO A 92 2.57 24.94 -16.93
CA PRO A 92 2.00 23.67 -16.48
C PRO A 92 0.50 23.51 -16.81
N ASN A 93 -0.20 24.57 -17.21
CA ASN A 93 -1.64 24.51 -17.53
C ASN A 93 -1.93 24.22 -19.01
N ASP A 94 -0.91 24.07 -19.86
CA ASP A 94 -1.12 23.78 -21.28
C ASP A 94 -1.73 22.37 -21.48
N PRO A 95 -2.95 22.23 -22.02
CA PRO A 95 -3.60 20.94 -22.23
C PRO A 95 -2.89 20.05 -23.27
N HIS A 96 -2.06 20.63 -24.14
CA HIS A 96 -1.37 19.92 -25.23
C HIS A 96 0.11 19.66 -24.94
N LEU A 97 0.50 19.73 -23.67
CA LEU A 97 1.88 19.56 -23.26
C LEU A 97 2.37 18.13 -23.48
N ASP A 98 3.17 17.91 -24.52
CA ASP A 98 3.88 16.64 -24.72
C ASP A 98 5.03 16.53 -23.70
N HIS A 99 4.75 15.80 -22.62
CA HIS A 99 5.67 15.55 -21.51
C HIS A 99 6.97 14.88 -21.99
N ALA A 100 6.89 14.00 -23.00
CA ALA A 100 8.06 13.30 -23.54
C ALA A 100 8.92 14.24 -24.40
N PHE A 101 8.30 15.15 -25.15
CA PHE A 101 9.05 16.20 -25.87
C PHE A 101 9.73 17.17 -24.90
N LEU A 102 9.02 17.65 -23.88
CA LEU A 102 9.60 18.54 -22.87
C LEU A 102 10.77 17.90 -22.14
N LEU A 103 10.62 16.66 -21.67
CA LEU A 103 11.68 15.96 -20.96
C LEU A 103 12.91 15.76 -21.85
N ARG A 104 12.72 15.42 -23.14
CA ARG A 104 13.82 15.34 -24.12
C ARG A 104 14.51 16.69 -24.32
N ARG A 105 13.76 17.78 -24.40
CA ARG A 105 14.29 19.13 -24.55
C ARG A 105 15.09 19.56 -23.31
N LEU A 106 14.56 19.33 -22.11
CA LEU A 106 15.23 19.64 -20.85
C LEU A 106 16.50 18.81 -20.70
N ASN A 107 16.49 17.51 -20.99
CA ASN A 107 17.69 16.67 -20.94
C ASN A 107 18.79 17.15 -21.89
N LYS A 108 18.44 17.57 -23.12
CA LYS A 108 19.41 18.18 -24.04
C LYS A 108 19.97 19.49 -23.47
N SER A 109 19.13 20.32 -22.86
CA SER A 109 19.55 21.58 -22.23
C SER A 109 20.45 21.35 -21.01
N ILE A 110 20.19 20.32 -20.20
CA ILE A 110 21.07 19.92 -19.08
C ILE A 110 22.44 19.50 -19.60
N LEU A 111 22.48 18.67 -20.64
CA LEU A 111 23.73 18.20 -21.22
C LEU A 111 24.57 19.35 -21.80
N LEU A 112 23.93 20.30 -22.48
CA LEU A 112 24.60 21.49 -23.00
C LEU A 112 25.14 22.37 -21.88
N ASN A 113 24.34 22.65 -20.84
CA ASN A 113 24.81 23.43 -19.68
C ASN A 113 25.93 22.74 -18.91
N PHE A 114 25.93 21.41 -18.85
CA PHE A 114 27.03 20.64 -18.25
C PHE A 114 28.32 20.75 -19.05
N LEU A 115 28.22 20.74 -20.39
CA LEU A 115 29.38 20.92 -21.27
C LEU A 115 29.94 22.35 -21.19
N GLU A 116 29.05 23.34 -21.10
CA GLU A 116 29.42 24.74 -20.82
C GLU A 116 30.08 24.87 -19.45
N LEU A 117 29.52 24.27 -18.39
CA LEU A 117 30.12 24.27 -17.06
C LEU A 117 31.53 23.66 -17.07
N THR A 118 31.72 22.53 -17.77
CA THR A 118 33.04 21.89 -17.89
C THR A 118 34.03 22.81 -18.61
N SER A 119 33.58 23.51 -19.66
CA SER A 119 34.40 24.47 -20.40
C SER A 119 34.73 25.70 -19.56
N THR A 120 33.77 26.22 -18.80
CA THR A 120 33.97 27.33 -17.86
C THR A 120 34.95 26.95 -16.76
N LEU A 121 34.84 25.74 -16.19
CA LEU A 121 35.81 25.25 -15.20
C LEU A 121 37.23 25.13 -15.75
N ALA A 122 37.38 24.83 -17.04
CA ALA A 122 38.69 24.75 -17.68
C ALA A 122 39.31 26.13 -17.97
N LEU A 123 38.48 27.15 -18.23
CA LEU A 123 38.94 28.52 -18.56
C LEU A 123 39.04 29.43 -17.35
N ASP A 124 37.96 29.53 -16.56
CA ASP A 124 37.87 30.33 -15.35
C ASP A 124 36.96 29.63 -14.29
N PRO A 125 37.56 28.93 -13.32
CA PRO A 125 36.84 28.24 -12.26
C PRO A 125 35.97 29.16 -11.37
N SER A 126 36.20 30.48 -11.38
CA SER A 126 35.45 31.40 -10.51
C SER A 126 34.01 31.64 -10.99
N GLN A 127 33.74 31.44 -12.28
CA GLN A 127 32.45 31.74 -12.92
C GLN A 127 31.50 30.51 -13.01
N HIS A 128 31.70 29.51 -12.16
CA HIS A 128 30.90 28.27 -12.21
C HIS A 128 29.49 28.42 -11.61
N ALA A 129 29.27 29.42 -10.74
CA ALA A 129 28.05 29.58 -9.96
C ALA A 129 26.80 29.72 -10.84
N ASP A 130 26.85 30.60 -11.84
CA ASP A 130 25.71 30.86 -12.74
C ASP A 130 25.28 29.59 -13.48
N LYS A 131 26.24 28.80 -13.96
CA LYS A 131 25.96 27.54 -14.66
C LYS A 131 25.46 26.44 -13.72
N MET A 132 25.90 26.45 -12.46
CA MET A 132 25.36 25.54 -11.45
C MET A 132 23.90 25.84 -11.14
N ASP A 133 23.54 27.12 -11.05
CA ASP A 133 22.15 27.56 -10.81
C ASP A 133 21.25 27.26 -12.01
N ASP A 134 21.73 27.46 -13.25
CA ASP A 134 21.03 27.04 -14.47
C ASP A 134 20.73 25.54 -14.47
N ILE A 135 21.72 24.71 -14.15
CA ILE A 135 21.57 23.25 -14.05
C ILE A 135 20.56 22.88 -12.95
N ARG A 136 20.64 23.51 -11.78
CA ARG A 136 19.69 23.31 -10.69
C ARG A 136 18.27 23.62 -11.12
N ARG A 137 18.06 24.74 -11.83
CA ARG A 137 16.75 25.14 -12.35
C ARG A 137 16.23 24.12 -13.37
N LEU A 138 17.09 23.61 -14.25
CA LEU A 138 16.71 22.58 -15.23
C LEU A 138 16.28 21.27 -14.55
N PHE A 139 17.01 20.81 -13.53
CA PHE A 139 16.61 19.61 -12.77
C PHE A 139 15.29 19.80 -12.03
N LEU A 140 15.07 20.97 -11.45
CA LEU A 140 13.80 21.29 -10.82
C LEU A 140 12.65 21.17 -11.82
N ASN A 141 12.81 21.73 -13.03
CA ASN A 141 11.82 21.61 -14.10
C ASN A 141 11.57 20.16 -14.52
N VAL A 142 12.62 19.33 -14.61
CA VAL A 142 12.48 17.90 -14.89
C VAL A 142 11.66 17.20 -13.81
N HIS A 143 11.91 17.49 -12.52
CA HIS A 143 11.12 16.95 -11.42
C HIS A 143 9.64 17.29 -11.55
N VAL A 144 9.31 18.52 -11.92
CA VAL A 144 7.93 18.94 -12.13
C VAL A 144 7.27 18.17 -13.27
N VAL A 145 7.94 18.06 -14.42
CA VAL A 145 7.40 17.30 -15.57
C VAL A 145 7.15 15.84 -15.20
N ILE A 146 8.06 15.22 -14.44
CA ILE A 146 7.89 13.85 -13.96
C ILE A 146 6.69 13.75 -13.01
N ASN A 147 6.56 14.69 -12.06
CA ASN A 147 5.47 14.72 -11.10
C ASN A 147 4.10 14.88 -11.79
N MET A 148 4.01 15.73 -12.81
CA MET A 148 2.79 15.86 -13.64
C MET A 148 2.42 14.57 -14.37
N TYR A 149 3.39 13.71 -14.70
CA TYR A 149 3.14 12.44 -15.36
C TYR A 149 2.75 11.30 -14.40
N ARG A 150 3.00 11.44 -13.08
CA ARG A 150 2.70 10.40 -12.07
C ARG A 150 1.24 9.95 -12.06
N PRO A 151 0.21 10.83 -12.13
CA PRO A 151 -1.18 10.41 -12.15
C PRO A 151 -1.52 9.57 -13.38
N HIS A 152 -0.94 9.91 -14.54
CA HIS A 152 -1.09 9.09 -15.75
C HIS A 152 -0.45 7.71 -15.58
N GLN A 153 0.78 7.64 -15.05
CA GLN A 153 1.47 6.38 -14.76
C GLN A 153 0.67 5.49 -13.80
N ALA A 154 0.08 6.05 -12.74
CA ALA A 154 -0.71 5.29 -11.78
C ALA A 154 -1.98 4.68 -12.41
N ARG A 155 -2.62 5.42 -13.32
CA ARG A 155 -3.80 4.93 -14.07
C ARG A 155 -3.45 3.79 -15.01
N GLU A 156 -2.39 3.92 -15.80
CA GLU A 156 -1.94 2.82 -16.68
C GLU A 156 -1.52 1.61 -15.85
N SER A 157 -0.77 1.79 -14.75
CA SER A 157 -0.42 0.68 -13.85
C SER A 157 -1.64 -0.01 -13.24
N THR A 158 -2.71 0.73 -12.94
CA THR A 158 -3.97 0.15 -12.44
C THR A 158 -4.68 -0.64 -13.53
N LYS A 159 -4.69 -0.12 -14.75
CA LYS A 159 -5.27 -0.79 -15.91
C LYS A 159 -4.53 -2.08 -16.22
N ASP A 160 -3.20 -2.07 -16.19
CA ASP A 160 -2.38 -3.26 -16.41
C ASP A 160 -2.70 -4.34 -15.35
N LEU A 161 -2.80 -3.95 -14.07
CA LEU A 161 -3.21 -4.86 -12.99
C LEU A 161 -4.61 -5.45 -13.24
N LEU A 162 -5.57 -4.64 -13.68
CA LEU A 162 -6.93 -5.11 -13.96
C LEU A 162 -6.97 -6.05 -15.17
N GLN A 163 -6.10 -5.82 -16.16
CA GLN A 163 -5.96 -6.73 -17.31
C GLN A 163 -5.41 -8.07 -16.88
N GLU A 164 -4.37 -8.09 -16.03
CA GLU A 164 -3.81 -9.32 -15.45
C GLU A 164 -4.87 -10.12 -14.69
N ILE A 165 -5.67 -9.46 -13.84
CA ILE A 165 -6.76 -10.11 -13.10
C ILE A 165 -7.81 -10.71 -14.04
N LEU A 166 -8.12 -10.04 -15.16
CA LEU A 166 -9.07 -10.55 -16.15
C LEU A 166 -8.51 -11.76 -16.91
N GLU A 167 -7.23 -11.73 -17.27
CA GLU A 167 -6.55 -12.85 -17.93
C GLU A 167 -6.49 -14.08 -17.02
N ASP A 168 -6.15 -13.89 -15.75
CA ASP A 168 -6.17 -14.96 -14.74
C ASP A 168 -7.58 -15.53 -14.53
N GLY A 169 -8.58 -14.65 -14.44
CA GLY A 169 -9.97 -15.08 -14.31
C GLY A 169 -10.47 -15.87 -15.52
N GLN A 170 -10.08 -15.49 -16.74
CA GLN A 170 -10.42 -16.26 -17.95
C GLN A 170 -9.75 -17.63 -17.94
N ARG A 171 -8.47 -17.69 -17.55
CA ARG A 171 -7.75 -18.95 -17.43
C ARG A 171 -8.39 -19.89 -16.41
N GLU A 172 -8.80 -19.38 -15.25
CA GLU A 172 -9.48 -20.18 -14.23
C GLU A 172 -10.81 -20.75 -14.75
N ILE A 173 -11.57 -19.96 -15.51
CA ILE A 173 -12.81 -20.42 -16.14
C ILE A 173 -12.53 -21.53 -17.17
N ASP A 174 -11.52 -21.36 -18.00
CA ASP A 174 -11.13 -22.36 -19.00
C ASP A 174 -10.68 -23.67 -18.34
N GLU A 175 -9.90 -23.59 -17.26
CA GLU A 175 -9.50 -24.74 -16.45
C GLU A 175 -10.72 -25.43 -15.80
N CYS A 176 -11.68 -24.66 -15.30
CA CYS A 176 -12.93 -25.19 -14.73
C CYS A 176 -13.79 -25.89 -15.79
N GLU A 177 -13.95 -25.32 -16.98
CA GLU A 177 -14.74 -25.95 -18.06
C GLU A 177 -14.05 -27.21 -18.59
N ALA A 178 -12.71 -27.20 -18.69
CA ALA A 178 -11.94 -28.40 -19.02
C ALA A 178 -12.11 -29.51 -17.97
N MET A 179 -12.09 -29.15 -16.69
CA MET A 179 -12.32 -30.10 -15.60
C MET A 179 -13.74 -30.67 -15.63
N LYS A 180 -14.75 -29.81 -15.83
CA LYS A 180 -16.15 -30.21 -15.97
C LYS A 180 -16.34 -31.17 -17.15
N GLY A 181 -15.69 -30.91 -18.29
CA GLY A 181 -15.69 -31.82 -19.44
C GLY A 181 -15.13 -33.20 -19.09
N ARG A 182 -14.00 -33.25 -18.38
CA ARG A 182 -13.42 -34.53 -17.90
C ARG A 182 -14.38 -35.27 -16.97
N ILE A 183 -14.97 -34.58 -16.00
CA ILE A 183 -15.94 -35.16 -15.07
C ILE A 183 -17.15 -35.71 -15.83
N GLN A 184 -17.69 -34.97 -16.80
CA GLN A 184 -18.81 -35.44 -17.61
C GLN A 184 -18.46 -36.72 -18.38
N THR A 185 -17.28 -36.75 -19.03
CA THR A 185 -16.84 -37.97 -19.73
C THR A 185 -16.65 -39.16 -18.78
N PHE A 186 -16.17 -38.92 -17.56
CA PHE A 186 -16.05 -39.96 -16.54
C PHE A 186 -17.42 -40.47 -16.08
N LEU A 187 -18.38 -39.56 -15.84
CA LEU A 187 -19.75 -39.93 -15.48
C LEU A 187 -20.43 -40.73 -16.59
N ASP A 188 -20.25 -40.34 -17.85
CA ASP A 188 -20.80 -41.08 -18.99
C ASP A 188 -20.20 -42.49 -19.08
N GLN A 189 -18.88 -42.63 -18.86
CA GLN A 189 -18.22 -43.95 -18.79
C GLN A 189 -18.78 -44.82 -17.66
N VAL A 190 -18.95 -44.26 -16.46
CA VAL A 190 -19.55 -44.98 -15.31
C VAL A 190 -21.00 -45.36 -15.59
N ALA A 191 -21.78 -44.50 -16.25
CA ALA A 191 -23.16 -44.79 -16.64
C ALA A 191 -23.25 -45.91 -17.71
N THR A 192 -22.25 -46.04 -18.58
CA THR A 192 -22.17 -47.13 -19.56
C THR A 192 -21.70 -48.46 -18.97
N LEU A 193 -21.11 -48.46 -17.76
CA LEU A 193 -20.86 -49.71 -17.05
C LEU A 193 -22.22 -50.27 -16.60
N PRO A 194 -22.57 -51.53 -16.95
CA PRO A 194 -23.80 -52.12 -16.48
C PRO A 194 -23.76 -52.14 -14.95
N SER A 195 -24.88 -51.81 -14.30
CA SER A 195 -25.05 -52.02 -12.86
C SER A 195 -24.73 -53.48 -12.57
N ALA A 196 -23.51 -53.76 -12.11
CA ALA A 196 -23.16 -55.05 -11.58
C ALA A 196 -24.10 -55.26 -10.40
N ASP A 197 -25.00 -56.24 -10.54
CA ASP A 197 -25.93 -56.68 -9.50
C ASP A 197 -25.20 -56.69 -8.16
N VAL A 198 -25.52 -55.70 -7.30
CA VAL A 198 -25.21 -55.78 -5.88
C VAL A 198 -26.16 -56.85 -5.37
N VAL A 199 -25.70 -58.09 -5.42
CA VAL A 199 -26.28 -59.21 -4.68
C VAL A 199 -26.39 -58.75 -3.23
N THR A 200 -27.62 -58.51 -2.80
CA THR A 200 -28.02 -58.37 -1.40
C THR A 200 -27.62 -59.64 -0.67
N SER A 201 -26.40 -59.66 -0.16
CA SER A 201 -25.94 -60.65 0.81
C SER A 201 -26.23 -60.07 2.17
N ASP A 202 -27.43 -60.39 2.64
CA ASP A 202 -27.85 -60.23 4.02
C ASP A 202 -26.78 -60.82 4.95
N SER A 203 -26.09 -59.95 5.68
CA SER A 203 -25.25 -60.33 6.82
C SER A 203 -25.52 -59.35 7.93
N ASP A 204 -26.57 -59.70 8.66
CA ASP A 204 -26.96 -59.19 9.96
C ASP A 204 -25.75 -59.27 10.92
N GLN A 205 -25.03 -58.16 11.07
CA GLN A 205 -24.19 -57.89 12.23
C GLN A 205 -24.49 -56.50 12.77
N THR A 206 -25.47 -56.47 13.66
CA THR A 206 -25.72 -55.36 14.57
C THR A 206 -24.51 -55.14 15.49
N ASN A 207 -23.67 -54.16 15.17
CA ASN A 207 -22.80 -53.51 16.15
C ASN A 207 -23.31 -52.09 16.40
N PRO A 208 -23.47 -51.65 17.66
CA PRO A 208 -24.10 -50.36 17.96
C PRO A 208 -23.15 -49.22 17.60
N VAL A 209 -23.58 -48.36 16.67
CA VAL A 209 -22.90 -47.10 16.34
C VAL A 209 -23.01 -46.14 17.52
N LYS A 210 -21.87 -45.81 18.12
CA LYS A 210 -21.71 -44.76 19.13
C LYS A 210 -21.87 -43.37 18.46
N PRO A 211 -22.56 -42.39 19.07
CA PRO A 211 -22.90 -41.13 18.41
C PRO A 211 -21.64 -40.28 18.15
N LEU A 212 -21.61 -39.67 16.96
CA LEU A 212 -20.51 -38.89 16.42
C LEU A 212 -20.05 -37.76 17.35
N GLY A 213 -18.73 -37.72 17.56
CA GLY A 213 -18.00 -36.58 18.11
C GLY A 213 -17.80 -35.46 17.08
N GLY A 214 -17.54 -34.27 17.64
CA GLY A 214 -16.91 -33.05 17.11
C GLY A 214 -16.86 -32.74 15.61
N LYS A 215 -17.07 -31.46 15.28
CA LYS A 215 -16.75 -30.87 13.96
C LYS A 215 -15.32 -31.21 13.47
N GLU A 216 -14.39 -31.46 14.38
CA GLU A 216 -12.98 -31.82 14.09
C GLU A 216 -12.83 -33.18 13.39
N ASP A 217 -13.67 -34.17 13.74
CA ASP A 217 -13.65 -35.49 13.11
C ASP A 217 -14.16 -35.44 11.66
N LYS A 218 -15.06 -34.49 11.37
CA LYS A 218 -15.55 -34.24 10.01
C LYS A 218 -14.51 -33.54 9.14
N ILE A 219 -13.73 -32.63 9.72
CA ILE A 219 -12.67 -31.89 9.02
C ILE A 219 -11.53 -32.83 8.65
N THR A 220 -11.14 -33.73 9.55
CA THR A 220 -10.07 -34.71 9.29
C THR A 220 -10.46 -35.75 8.24
N LEU A 221 -11.73 -36.17 8.20
CA LEU A 221 -12.24 -37.03 7.13
C LEU A 221 -12.27 -36.30 5.77
N GLN A 222 -12.64 -35.01 5.74
CA GLN A 222 -12.57 -34.20 4.53
C GLN A 222 -11.13 -34.05 4.05
N GLN A 223 -10.18 -33.76 4.94
CA GLN A 223 -8.76 -33.64 4.59
C GLN A 223 -8.18 -34.94 4.01
N LYS A 224 -8.53 -36.10 4.58
CA LYS A 224 -8.13 -37.39 4.00
C LYS A 224 -8.71 -37.63 2.62
N LEU A 225 -9.99 -37.30 2.42
CA LEU A 225 -10.63 -37.42 1.11
C LEU A 225 -9.96 -36.53 0.06
N TRP A 226 -9.51 -35.34 0.47
CA TRP A 226 -8.77 -34.41 -0.40
C TRP A 226 -7.36 -34.92 -0.76
N GLU A 227 -6.65 -35.57 0.16
CA GLU A 227 -5.34 -36.19 -0.12
C GLU A 227 -5.46 -37.40 -1.06
N ASP A 228 -6.51 -38.21 -0.91
CA ASP A 228 -6.75 -39.36 -1.79
C ASP A 228 -7.09 -38.94 -3.23
N ILE A 229 -7.82 -37.83 -3.41
CA ILE A 229 -8.12 -37.25 -4.74
C ILE A 229 -6.87 -36.69 -5.42
N LYS A 230 -5.89 -36.21 -4.64
CA LYS A 230 -4.66 -35.61 -5.17
C LYS A 230 -3.64 -36.65 -5.66
N ASN A 231 -3.79 -37.90 -5.22
CA ASN A 231 -2.91 -39.03 -5.55
C ASN A 231 -3.46 -39.95 -6.67
N ILE A 232 -4.56 -39.56 -7.31
CA ILE A 232 -5.13 -40.19 -8.52
C ILE A 232 -4.91 -39.25 -9.71
#